data_AF-A0A3N5W2Q4-F1
#
_entry.id   AF-A0A3N5W2Q4-F1
#
_cell.length_a   1.000
_cell.length_b   1.000
_cell.length_c   1.000
_cell.angle_alpha   90.00
_cell.angle_beta   90.00
_cell.angle_gamma   90.00
#
_symmetry.space_group_name_H-M   'P 1'
#
loop_
_entity.id
_entity.type
_entity.pdbx_description
1 polymer ?
#
loop_
_entity_poly.entity_id
_entity_poly.type
_entity_poly.pdbx_seq_one_letter_code
_entity_poly.pdbx_strand_id
1 'polypeptide(L)' 'MEGWTEEEFRNRELMAPCGLYCGTCGVYLATRDGNEKFKAVMGNLYGTKPEETECLG' A
#
# COMPACT_ATOMS: atom_id res chain seq x y z
N MET A 1 -5.22 -4.77 10.18
CA MET A 1 -4.88 -3.71 9.22
C MET A 1 -5.97 -2.69 9.39
N GLU A 2 -5.58 -1.50 9.78
CA GLU A 2 -6.55 -0.41 9.88
C GLU A 2 -6.84 0.07 8.45
N GLY A 3 -8.07 0.49 8.21
CA GLY A 3 -8.44 1.04 6.92
C GLY A 3 -7.76 2.39 6.63
N TRP A 4 -8.30 3.11 5.65
CA TRP A 4 -7.96 4.51 5.44
C TRP A 4 -8.53 5.37 6.56
N THR A 5 -7.75 6.33 7.05
CA THR A 5 -8.25 7.42 7.88
C THR A 5 -8.92 8.48 6.99
N GLU A 6 -9.77 9.30 7.61
CA GLU A 6 -10.41 10.44 6.94
C GLU A 6 -9.40 11.46 6.39
N GLU A 7 -8.25 11.62 7.04
CA GLU A 7 -7.19 12.51 6.57
C GLU A 7 -6.52 11.97 5.31
N GLU A 8 -6.13 10.69 5.32
CA GLU A 8 -5.49 10.05 4.18
C GLU A 8 -6.43 9.97 2.97
N PHE A 9 -7.72 9.69 3.20
CA PHE A 9 -8.71 9.64 2.11
C PHE A 9 -8.87 10.99 1.40
N ARG A 10 -8.68 12.11 2.13
CA ARG A 10 -8.71 13.46 1.55
C ARG A 10 -7.37 13.89 0.97
N ASN A 11 -6.28 13.19 1.26
CA ASN A 11 -4.97 13.54 0.74
C ASN A 11 -4.89 13.22 -0.77
N ARG A 12 -4.81 14.27 -1.58
CA ARG A 12 -4.73 14.16 -3.04
C ARG A 12 -3.41 13.59 -3.53
N GLU A 13 -2.36 13.61 -2.72
CA GLU A 13 -1.06 13.03 -3.07
C GLU A 13 -1.12 11.50 -3.04
N LEU A 14 -1.95 10.91 -2.17
CA LEU A 14 -2.17 9.46 -2.08
C LEU A 14 -3.18 8.94 -3.11
N MET A 15 -3.85 9.83 -3.84
CA MET A 15 -4.83 9.43 -4.86
C MET A 15 -4.11 8.99 -6.13
N ALA A 16 -4.31 7.74 -6.50
CA ALA A 16 -3.85 7.24 -7.78
C ALA A 16 -4.49 8.02 -8.95
N PRO A 17 -3.73 8.31 -10.04
CA PRO A 17 -4.21 9.08 -11.18
C PRO A 17 -5.37 8.39 -11.95
N CYS A 18 -5.62 7.10 -11.69
CA CYS A 18 -6.84 6.40 -12.05
C CYS A 18 -7.24 5.50 -10.87
N GLY A 19 -8.55 5.39 -10.57
CA GLY A 19 -9.10 4.57 -9.47
C GLY A 19 -8.89 3.05 -9.63
N LEU A 20 -7.92 2.61 -10.43
CA LEU A 20 -7.64 1.22 -10.80
C LEU A 20 -6.38 0.64 -10.11
N TYR A 21 -5.62 1.44 -9.35
CA TYR A 21 -4.43 0.96 -8.62
C TYR A 21 -4.77 0.34 -7.25
N CYS A 22 -5.82 -0.48 -7.18
CA CYS A 22 -6.24 -1.13 -5.93
C CYS A 22 -5.16 -2.05 -5.33
N GLY A 23 -4.25 -2.58 -6.14
CA GLY A 23 -3.13 -3.41 -5.67
C GLY A 23 -2.01 -2.61 -5.00
N THR A 24 -1.66 -1.42 -5.52
CA THR A 24 -0.62 -0.56 -4.93
C THR A 24 -1.07 0.07 -3.62
N CYS A 25 -2.37 0.33 -3.45
CA CYS A 25 -2.95 0.74 -2.17
C CYS A 25 -2.68 -0.29 -1.06
N GLY A 26 -2.67 -1.59 -1.40
CA GLY A 26 -2.29 -2.65 -0.45
C GLY A 26 -0.83 -2.55 0.00
N VAL A 27 0.08 -2.19 -0.90
CA VAL A 27 1.50 -1.98 -0.56
C VAL A 27 1.68 -0.76 0.35
N TYR A 28 0.97 0.35 0.07
CA TYR A 28 0.98 1.53 0.93
C TYR A 28 0.50 1.19 2.35
N LEU A 29 -0.67 0.56 2.47
CA LEU A 29 -1.22 0.16 3.77
C LEU A 29 -0.31 -0.84 4.51
N ALA A 30 0.30 -1.78 3.80
CA ALA A 30 1.27 -2.70 4.38
C ALA A 30 2.50 -1.97 4.95
N THR A 31 2.99 -0.96 4.23
CA THR A 31 4.15 -0.16 4.60
C THR A 31 3.83 0.77 5.78
N ARG A 32 2.73 1.53 5.70
CA ARG A 32 2.24 2.44 6.75
C ARG A 32 2.00 1.72 8.07
N ASP A 33 1.36 0.56 8.03
CA ASP A 33 1.00 -0.21 9.24
C ASP A 33 2.18 -1.05 9.77
N GLY A 34 3.33 -1.09 9.08
CA GLY A 34 4.43 -2.01 9.42
C GLY A 34 3.99 -3.48 9.38
N ASN A 35 3.07 -3.83 8.49
CA ASN A 35 2.47 -5.15 8.42
C ASN A 35 3.30 -6.10 7.55
N GLU A 36 4.40 -6.59 8.11
CA GLU A 36 5.37 -7.45 7.42
C GLU A 36 4.74 -8.71 6.79
N LYS A 37 3.74 -9.31 7.47
CA LYS A 37 3.03 -10.47 6.93
C LYS A 37 2.31 -10.12 5.63
N PHE A 38 1.62 -8.98 5.60
CA PHE A 38 0.90 -8.56 4.40
C PHE A 38 1.86 -8.06 3.32
N LYS A 39 2.92 -7.35 3.70
CA LYS A 39 4.00 -6.93 2.80
C LYS A 39 4.64 -8.12 2.07
N ALA A 40 4.85 -9.25 2.77
CA ALA A 40 5.33 -10.48 2.15
C ALA A 40 4.33 -11.10 1.15
N VAL A 41 3.02 -11.05 1.44
CA VAL A 41 1.99 -11.48 0.49
C VAL A 41 2.00 -10.60 -0.77
N MET A 42 2.12 -9.28 -0.60
CA MET A 42 2.20 -8.33 -1.71
C MET A 42 3.47 -8.53 -2.54
N GLY A 43 4.62 -8.75 -1.89
CA GLY A 43 5.89 -9.03 -2.59
C GLY A 43 5.80 -10.29 -3.44
N ASN A 44 5.20 -11.37 -2.92
CA ASN A 44 4.95 -12.58 -3.69
C ASN A 44 4.01 -12.34 -4.89
N LEU A 45 2.97 -11.52 -4.71
CA LEU A 45 2.04 -11.17 -5.79
C LEU A 45 2.74 -10.40 -6.92
N TYR A 46 3.67 -9.51 -6.57
CA TYR A 46 4.40 -8.67 -7.51
C TYR A 46 5.75 -9.24 -7.97
N GLY A 47 6.18 -10.38 -7.43
CA GLY A 47 7.46 -11.01 -7.77
C GLY A 47 8.69 -10.25 -7.24
N THR A 48 8.53 -9.50 -6.15
CA THR A 48 9.56 -8.66 -5.52
C THR A 48 9.85 -9.15 -4.09
N LYS A 49 11.04 -8.83 -3.55
CA LYS A 49 11.28 -9.10 -2.13
C LYS A 49 10.41 -8.18 -1.26
N PRO A 50 10.01 -8.61 -0.04
CA PRO A 50 9.20 -7.76 0.84
C PRO A 50 9.87 -6.40 1.12
N GLU A 51 11.19 -6.36 1.23
CA GLU A 51 11.97 -5.14 1.49
C GLU A 51 12.01 -4.19 0.27
N GLU A 52 11.75 -4.73 -0.93
CA GLU A 52 11.65 -3.98 -2.19
C GLU A 52 10.18 -3.60 -2.50
N THR A 53 9.22 -4.10 -1.71
CA THR A 53 7.77 -3.92 -1.91
C THR A 53 7.24 -2.86 -0.94
N GLU A 54 7.59 -1.61 -1.21
CA GLU A 54 7.27 -0.45 -0.37
C GLU A 54 6.58 0.65 -1.18
N CYS A 55 5.65 1.36 -0.55
CA CYS A 55 4.98 2.53 -1.11
C CYS A 55 4.78 3.57 -0.01
N LEU A 56 5.18 4.82 -0.27
CA LEU A 56 5.18 5.90 0.72
C LEU A 56 4.13 7.00 0.41
N GLY A 57 3.33 6.80 -0.64
CA GLY A 57 2.42 7.81 -1.19
C GLY A 57 2.83 8.23 -2.58
#